data_AF-A0A9X2W839-F1
#
_entry.id   AF-A0A9X2W839-F1
#
_cell.length_a   1.000
_cell.length_b   1.000
_cell.length_c   1.000
_cell.angle_alpha   90.00
_cell.angle_beta   90.00
_cell.angle_gamma   90.00
#
_symmetry.space_group_name_H-M   'P 1'
#
loop_
_entity.id
_entity.type
_entity.pdbx_description
1 polymer ?
#
loop_
_entity_poly.entity_id
_entity_poly.type
_entity_poly.pdbx_seq_one_letter_code
_entity_poly.pdbx_strand_id
1 'polypeptide(L)'
;MKMKKSLLALCLSAGLLANLPGVSLADVNIVPQDLSAAPAIPASTLQQLQWTPVSQNKAHTTNLATGGQSVNVGEIIGPVAAYSVPANIGELTITLTSQVEKNTVFAPNVLVLDQNLKPAAYFPSSFFTYQEPGVMSDNRLEGTFKLTPALGQQKLYLLVFTTSNDTKQTTTMVDPAKAYAKGNGNAIPDIPDPIATHGTTGTLKLRAKTSSGSSILVGPLFGSSGPDPVTVGNTAAPASTYAAPAPAATYTAPVGATAAAAAPAEKSEPILNDTESYYNQAIKQAVDKGDVDKALKLLNEAERLGSTSARKTFISSVKGKG
;
A
#
# COMPACT_ATOMS: atom_id res chain seq x y z
N MET A 1 62.80 -5.46 -68.75
CA MET A 1 61.86 -6.53 -68.35
C MET A 1 60.43 -6.01 -68.42
N LYS A 2 59.47 -6.89 -68.69
CA LYS A 2 58.13 -6.69 -69.26
C LYS A 2 57.22 -5.65 -68.57
N MET A 3 56.43 -4.97 -69.43
CA MET A 3 55.22 -4.18 -69.15
C MET A 3 54.06 -5.02 -68.59
N LYS A 4 53.04 -4.34 -68.01
CA LYS A 4 51.56 -4.50 -68.13
C LYS A 4 50.89 -4.22 -66.77
N LYS A 5 49.75 -3.53 -66.60
CA LYS A 5 48.76 -2.84 -67.44
C LYS A 5 47.91 -1.96 -66.51
N SER A 6 47.44 -0.83 -67.04
CA SER A 6 46.41 0.05 -66.47
C SER A 6 45.00 -0.53 -66.68
N LEU A 7 43.98 0.22 -66.23
CA LEU A 7 42.50 0.09 -66.33
C LEU A 7 41.79 -0.45 -65.08
N LEU A 8 40.63 0.05 -64.66
CA LEU A 8 39.86 1.30 -64.85
C LEU A 8 38.57 1.08 -64.01
N ALA A 9 37.99 2.17 -63.50
CA ALA A 9 36.55 2.40 -63.28
C ALA A 9 35.69 1.38 -62.49
N LEU A 10 34.98 1.86 -61.46
CA LEU A 10 33.50 1.82 -61.48
C LEU A 10 32.85 2.71 -60.40
N CYS A 11 31.95 3.58 -60.88
CA CYS A 11 30.70 4.08 -60.30
C CYS A 11 30.65 4.63 -58.85
N LEU A 12 30.30 5.90 -58.64
CA LEU A 12 28.98 6.52 -58.88
C LEU A 12 27.91 6.02 -57.89
N SER A 13 27.84 6.66 -56.73
CA SER A 13 26.63 6.75 -55.92
C SER A 13 26.73 7.90 -54.92
N ALA A 14 26.58 9.12 -55.44
CA ALA A 14 26.05 10.24 -54.66
C ALA A 14 24.60 9.88 -54.29
N GLY A 15 24.43 9.25 -53.12
CA GLY A 15 23.14 8.80 -52.60
C GLY A 15 22.93 9.35 -51.20
N LEU A 16 22.37 10.56 -51.15
CA LEU A 16 21.26 10.92 -50.26
C LEU A 16 21.26 10.23 -48.88
N LEU A 17 22.12 10.68 -47.94
CA LEU A 17 21.89 10.40 -46.52
C LEU A 17 21.07 11.53 -45.92
N ALA A 18 19.79 11.20 -45.84
CA ALA A 18 18.72 11.73 -45.02
C ALA A 18 19.15 12.66 -43.88
N ASN A 19 18.46 13.78 -43.82
CA ASN A 19 18.06 14.45 -42.59
C ASN A 19 17.66 13.40 -41.54
N LEU A 20 18.55 13.14 -40.59
CA LEU A 20 18.14 12.56 -39.31
C LEU A 20 17.53 13.72 -38.51
N PRO A 21 16.23 13.68 -38.16
CA PRO A 21 15.77 14.55 -37.10
C PRO A 21 16.58 14.17 -35.85
N GLY A 22 17.34 15.13 -35.34
CA GLY A 22 17.95 15.00 -34.02
C GLY A 22 16.84 14.67 -33.04
N VAL A 23 16.81 13.42 -32.58
CA VAL A 23 15.96 13.01 -31.48
C VAL A 23 16.57 13.71 -30.27
N SER A 24 16.10 14.92 -30.02
CA SER A 24 16.22 15.52 -28.71
C SER A 24 15.50 14.55 -27.77
N LEU A 25 16.27 13.74 -27.07
CA LEU A 25 15.80 13.09 -25.86
C LEU A 25 15.56 14.23 -24.87
N ALA A 26 14.42 14.89 -25.01
CA ALA A 26 13.84 15.64 -23.92
C ALA A 26 13.82 14.69 -22.73
N ASP A 27 14.30 15.17 -21.59
CA ASP A 27 14.18 14.51 -20.30
C ASP A 27 12.70 14.10 -20.15
N VAL A 28 12.39 12.85 -20.50
CA VAL A 28 11.04 12.33 -20.44
C VAL A 28 10.76 12.32 -18.97
N ASN A 29 9.88 13.21 -18.54
CA ASN A 29 9.24 13.10 -17.24
C ASN A 29 8.54 11.74 -17.24
N ILE A 30 9.23 10.71 -16.77
CA ILE A 30 8.75 9.32 -16.74
C ILE A 30 7.52 9.35 -15.86
N VAL A 31 6.35 9.39 -16.48
CA VAL A 31 5.09 9.21 -15.79
C VAL A 31 5.08 7.73 -15.40
N PRO A 32 5.14 7.36 -14.11
CA PRO A 32 5.32 5.96 -13.70
C PRO A 32 4.13 5.04 -14.03
N GLN A 33 3.11 5.59 -14.68
CA GLN A 33 1.95 4.87 -15.21
C GLN A 33 2.22 4.27 -16.59
N ASP A 34 3.35 4.59 -17.24
CA ASP A 34 3.72 3.99 -18.51
C ASP A 34 4.19 2.54 -18.31
N LEU A 35 3.27 1.62 -18.59
CA LEU A 35 3.49 0.17 -18.49
C LEU A 35 4.15 -0.41 -19.75
N SER A 36 4.47 0.39 -20.78
CA SER A 36 5.02 -0.12 -22.04
C SER A 36 6.37 -0.82 -21.88
N ALA A 37 7.19 -0.36 -20.92
CA ALA A 37 8.47 -0.97 -20.57
C ALA A 37 8.35 -2.08 -19.51
N ALA A 38 7.15 -2.31 -18.96
CA ALA A 38 6.95 -3.29 -17.90
C ALA A 38 6.94 -4.72 -18.46
N PRO A 39 7.67 -5.67 -17.85
CA PRO A 39 7.57 -7.08 -18.23
C PRO A 39 6.15 -7.61 -18.06
N ALA A 40 5.65 -8.32 -19.06
CA ALA A 40 4.36 -9.01 -18.97
C ALA A 40 4.48 -10.29 -18.14
N ILE A 41 4.11 -10.21 -16.85
CA ILE A 41 4.15 -11.35 -15.94
C ILE A 41 2.79 -12.06 -15.92
N PRO A 42 2.71 -13.38 -16.22
CA PRO A 42 1.47 -14.12 -16.17
C PRO A 42 0.83 -14.10 -14.78
N ALA A 43 -0.50 -13.98 -14.74
CA ALA A 43 -1.26 -13.96 -13.49
C ALA A 43 -1.05 -15.22 -12.64
N SER A 44 -0.86 -16.39 -13.28
CA SER A 44 -0.55 -17.65 -12.59
C SER A 44 0.76 -17.59 -11.80
N THR A 45 1.79 -16.95 -12.36
CA THR A 45 3.07 -16.74 -11.67
C THR A 45 2.91 -15.79 -10.50
N LEU A 46 2.16 -14.69 -10.67
CA LEU A 46 1.90 -13.74 -9.58
C LEU A 46 1.10 -14.36 -8.42
N GLN A 47 0.21 -15.31 -8.70
CA GLN A 47 -0.57 -16.04 -7.69
C GLN A 47 0.26 -17.07 -6.91
N GLN A 48 1.35 -17.58 -7.50
CA GLN A 48 2.26 -18.53 -6.84
C GLN A 48 3.25 -17.84 -5.89
N LEU A 49 3.43 -16.52 -6.03
CA LEU A 49 4.32 -15.73 -5.18
C LEU A 49 3.76 -15.62 -3.75
N GLN A 50 4.66 -15.76 -2.78
CA GLN A 50 4.40 -15.48 -1.39
C GLN A 50 4.54 -13.97 -1.14
N TRP A 51 3.42 -13.28 -1.00
CA TRP A 51 3.38 -11.84 -0.78
C TRP A 51 3.63 -11.48 0.69
N THR A 52 4.80 -10.91 0.97
CA THR A 52 5.20 -10.56 2.34
C THR A 52 4.48 -9.28 2.79
N PRO A 53 3.69 -9.30 3.87
CA PRO A 53 2.99 -8.12 4.35
C PRO A 53 3.95 -7.10 4.96
N VAL A 54 3.85 -5.86 4.53
CA VAL A 54 4.67 -4.73 5.01
C VAL A 54 3.81 -3.80 5.85
N SER A 55 4.23 -3.58 7.09
CA SER A 55 3.56 -2.64 8.00
C SER A 55 3.87 -1.20 7.61
N GLN A 56 2.88 -0.33 7.74
CA GLN A 56 3.05 1.11 7.54
C GLN A 56 4.01 1.70 8.59
N ASN A 57 4.74 2.75 8.21
CA ASN A 57 5.69 3.53 9.00
C ASN A 57 6.94 2.78 9.51
N LYS A 58 7.01 1.45 9.34
CA LYS A 58 8.16 0.62 9.67
C LYS A 58 8.93 0.24 8.41
N ALA A 59 10.26 0.14 8.53
CA ALA A 59 11.07 -0.42 7.46
C ALA A 59 11.04 -1.94 7.52
N HIS A 60 10.79 -2.57 6.37
CA HIS A 60 10.94 -4.00 6.18
C HIS A 60 12.20 -4.26 5.37
N THR A 61 13.10 -5.09 5.89
CA THR A 61 14.36 -5.44 5.23
C THR A 61 14.29 -6.88 4.71
N THR A 62 14.72 -7.09 3.48
CA THR A 62 14.76 -8.40 2.83
C THR A 62 16.13 -8.60 2.20
N ASN A 63 16.83 -9.66 2.58
CA ASN A 63 18.00 -10.12 1.85
C ASN A 63 17.52 -11.04 0.72
N LEU A 64 17.74 -10.64 -0.53
CA LEU A 64 17.25 -11.38 -1.69
C LEU A 64 17.90 -12.77 -1.84
N ALA A 65 19.11 -12.98 -1.32
CA ALA A 65 19.78 -14.27 -1.42
C ALA A 65 19.11 -15.36 -0.56
N THR A 66 18.48 -14.98 0.55
CA THR A 66 17.86 -15.93 1.51
C THR A 66 16.34 -15.82 1.59
N GLY A 67 15.78 -14.62 1.39
CA GLY A 67 14.35 -14.34 1.48
C GLY A 67 13.68 -14.01 0.14
N GLY A 68 14.42 -14.04 -0.96
CA GLY A 68 13.87 -13.82 -2.29
C GLY A 68 13.27 -15.09 -2.91
N GLN A 69 12.41 -14.91 -3.91
CA GLN A 69 11.69 -15.98 -4.60
C GLN A 69 12.16 -16.09 -6.04
N SER A 70 12.16 -17.28 -6.62
CA SER A 70 12.56 -17.45 -8.03
C SER A 70 11.37 -17.23 -8.95
N VAL A 71 11.54 -16.36 -9.95
CA VAL A 71 10.56 -16.12 -11.03
C VAL A 71 11.29 -16.20 -12.36
N ASN A 72 10.84 -17.12 -13.23
CA ASN A 72 11.43 -17.33 -14.55
C ASN A 72 10.49 -16.78 -15.63
N VAL A 73 10.43 -15.46 -15.76
CA VAL A 73 9.53 -14.79 -16.72
C VAL A 73 10.25 -13.61 -17.39
N GLY A 74 10.18 -13.56 -18.73
CA GLY A 74 10.76 -12.47 -19.52
C GLY A 74 12.27 -12.32 -19.30
N GLU A 75 12.72 -11.08 -19.07
CA GLU A 75 14.13 -10.74 -18.82
C GLU A 75 14.50 -10.70 -17.33
N ILE A 76 13.59 -11.13 -16.45
CA ILE A 76 13.81 -11.15 -15.00
C ILE A 76 14.89 -12.18 -14.66
N ILE A 77 15.89 -11.77 -13.88
CA ILE A 77 16.95 -12.66 -13.43
C ILE A 77 17.19 -12.53 -11.93
N GLY A 78 17.59 -13.64 -11.32
CA GLY A 78 17.82 -13.71 -9.88
C GLY A 78 16.53 -13.76 -9.06
N PRO A 79 16.67 -13.77 -7.73
CA PRO A 79 15.54 -13.74 -6.83
C PRO A 79 14.79 -12.41 -6.85
N VAL A 80 13.46 -12.48 -6.73
CA VAL A 80 12.55 -11.35 -6.63
C VAL A 80 12.02 -11.18 -5.21
N ALA A 81 11.66 -9.97 -4.82
CA ALA A 81 10.93 -9.69 -3.59
C ALA A 81 9.48 -9.31 -3.90
N ALA A 82 8.53 -9.92 -3.20
CA ALA A 82 7.11 -9.70 -3.38
C ALA A 82 6.51 -9.15 -2.08
N TYR A 83 6.02 -7.92 -2.11
CA TYR A 83 5.47 -7.22 -0.94
C TYR A 83 3.99 -6.93 -1.09
N SER A 84 3.24 -7.03 0.01
CA SER A 84 1.87 -6.51 0.09
C SER A 84 1.81 -5.33 1.07
N VAL A 85 1.31 -4.20 0.60
CA VAL A 85 1.24 -2.95 1.37
C VAL A 85 -0.23 -2.59 1.58
N PRO A 86 -0.66 -2.28 2.82
CA PRO A 86 -2.02 -1.82 3.09
C PRO A 86 -2.28 -0.47 2.41
N ALA A 87 -3.38 -0.40 1.66
CA ALA A 87 -3.73 0.70 0.79
C ALA A 87 -5.10 1.33 1.12
N ASN A 88 -5.59 1.07 2.33
CA ASN A 88 -6.90 1.52 2.82
C ASN A 88 -6.92 2.98 3.33
N ILE A 89 -5.79 3.69 3.35
CA ILE A 89 -5.67 5.03 3.98
C ILE A 89 -4.91 5.99 3.05
N GLY A 90 -5.64 6.55 2.08
CA GLY A 90 -5.17 7.68 1.26
C GLY A 90 -3.90 7.43 0.45
N GLU A 91 -3.20 8.51 0.10
CA GLU A 91 -1.94 8.46 -0.64
C GLU A 91 -0.84 7.77 0.18
N LEU A 92 -0.14 6.84 -0.48
CA LEU A 92 1.00 6.12 0.06
C LEU A 92 2.29 6.69 -0.51
N THR A 93 3.25 7.00 0.35
CA THR A 93 4.64 7.25 -0.05
C THR A 93 5.44 5.99 0.21
N ILE A 94 5.96 5.39 -0.85
CA ILE A 94 6.83 4.21 -0.80
C ILE A 94 8.27 4.66 -1.02
N THR A 95 9.15 4.28 -0.12
CA THR A 95 10.61 4.42 -0.29
C THR A 95 11.20 3.03 -0.36
N LEU A 96 11.78 2.70 -1.52
CA LEU A 96 12.55 1.48 -1.71
C LEU A 96 14.03 1.83 -1.78
N THR A 97 14.81 1.10 -1.01
CA THR A 97 16.25 1.25 -0.90
C THR A 97 16.93 -0.08 -1.23
N SER A 98 17.97 -0.05 -2.04
CA SER A 98 18.86 -1.18 -2.31
C SER A 98 20.27 -0.83 -1.84
N GLN A 99 20.77 -1.56 -0.84
CA GLN A 99 22.06 -1.28 -0.22
C GLN A 99 23.22 -1.74 -1.11
N VAL A 100 24.25 -0.91 -1.21
CA VAL A 100 25.52 -1.30 -1.83
C VAL A 100 26.35 -2.09 -0.81
N GLU A 101 26.80 -3.28 -1.19
CA GLU A 101 27.69 -4.10 -0.39
C GLU A 101 28.90 -4.53 -1.23
N LYS A 102 30.13 -4.25 -0.77
CA LYS A 102 31.38 -4.63 -1.45
C LYS A 102 31.41 -4.22 -2.94
N ASN A 103 31.08 -2.95 -3.22
CA ASN A 103 30.98 -2.42 -4.58
C ASN A 103 30.01 -3.18 -5.50
N THR A 104 29.04 -3.91 -4.93
CA THR A 104 27.96 -4.55 -5.67
C THR A 104 26.63 -4.02 -5.16
N VAL A 105 25.69 -3.77 -6.07
CA VAL A 105 24.35 -3.30 -5.71
C VAL A 105 23.29 -3.98 -6.54
N PHE A 106 22.15 -4.29 -5.94
CA PHE A 106 21.01 -4.77 -6.70
C PHE A 106 20.29 -3.59 -7.34
N ALA A 107 20.16 -3.55 -8.66
CA ALA A 107 19.44 -2.50 -9.38
C ALA A 107 17.95 -2.87 -9.50
N PRO A 108 17.05 -2.23 -8.73
CA PRO A 108 15.68 -2.68 -8.60
C PRO A 108 14.78 -2.10 -9.70
N ASN A 109 13.90 -2.94 -10.21
CA ASN A 109 12.71 -2.55 -10.96
C ASN A 109 11.50 -2.88 -10.10
N VAL A 110 10.50 -2.01 -10.10
CA VAL A 110 9.29 -2.20 -9.28
C VAL A 110 8.06 -2.21 -10.17
N LEU A 111 7.39 -3.36 -10.21
CA LEU A 111 6.06 -3.49 -10.77
C LEU A 111 5.03 -3.36 -9.65
N VAL A 112 4.21 -2.31 -9.73
CA VAL A 112 3.10 -2.08 -8.81
C VAL A 112 1.86 -2.72 -9.41
N LEU A 113 1.19 -3.52 -8.59
CA LEU A 113 0.01 -4.27 -8.93
C LEU A 113 -1.15 -3.85 -8.01
N ASP A 114 -2.36 -3.83 -8.57
CA ASP A 114 -3.59 -3.60 -7.83
C ASP A 114 -4.00 -4.82 -6.97
N GLN A 115 -5.11 -4.71 -6.24
CA GLN A 115 -5.64 -5.80 -5.41
C GLN A 115 -6.02 -7.06 -6.20
N ASN A 116 -6.22 -6.96 -7.51
CA ASN A 116 -6.52 -8.06 -8.43
C ASN A 116 -5.27 -8.59 -9.14
N LEU A 117 -4.06 -8.18 -8.72
CA LEU A 117 -2.77 -8.51 -9.34
C LEU A 117 -2.65 -8.03 -10.79
N LYS A 118 -3.29 -6.91 -11.14
CA LYS A 118 -3.14 -6.25 -12.44
C LYS A 118 -2.08 -5.15 -12.35
N PRO A 119 -1.20 -5.02 -13.37
CA PRO A 119 -0.24 -3.91 -13.45
C PRO A 119 -0.91 -2.54 -13.37
N ALA A 120 -0.42 -1.70 -12.46
CA ALA A 120 -0.94 -0.35 -12.22
C ALA A 120 0.13 0.73 -12.42
N ALA A 121 1.39 0.45 -12.10
CA ALA A 121 2.53 1.34 -12.34
C ALA A 121 3.82 0.53 -12.47
N TYR A 122 4.82 1.09 -13.15
CA TYR A 122 6.13 0.48 -13.31
C TYR A 122 7.24 1.53 -13.10
N PHE A 123 8.21 1.18 -12.24
CA PHE A 123 9.37 2.00 -11.95
C PHE A 123 10.63 1.25 -12.41
N PRO A 124 11.27 1.67 -13.51
CA PRO A 124 12.49 1.03 -14.00
C PRO A 124 13.69 1.29 -13.07
N SER A 125 14.77 0.53 -13.26
CA SER A 125 16.02 0.71 -12.51
C SER A 125 16.58 2.13 -12.53
N SER A 126 16.42 2.85 -13.65
CA SER A 126 16.88 4.24 -13.82
C SER A 126 16.16 5.24 -12.91
N PHE A 127 14.99 4.89 -12.37
CA PHE A 127 14.28 5.72 -11.38
C PHE A 127 15.01 5.77 -10.03
N PHE A 128 15.85 4.77 -9.74
CA PHE A 128 16.53 4.63 -8.45
C PHE A 128 17.91 5.26 -8.53
N THR A 129 18.10 6.38 -7.84
CA THR A 129 19.35 7.14 -7.89
C THR A 129 20.28 6.75 -6.75
N TYR A 130 21.58 6.87 -6.99
CA TYR A 130 22.58 6.72 -5.94
C TYR A 130 22.40 7.79 -4.85
N GLN A 131 22.53 7.36 -3.60
CA GLN A 131 22.56 8.22 -2.43
C GLN A 131 23.83 7.95 -1.63
N GLU A 132 24.53 9.03 -1.29
CA GLU A 132 25.70 9.04 -0.42
C GLU A 132 25.38 8.45 0.97
N PRO A 133 26.40 7.94 1.69
CA PRO A 133 26.19 7.41 3.02
C PRO A 133 25.90 8.57 3.98
N GLY A 134 24.99 8.33 4.91
CA GLY A 134 24.63 9.24 5.99
C GLY A 134 24.95 8.61 7.35
N VAL A 135 24.70 9.34 8.43
CA VAL A 135 25.03 8.91 9.81
C VAL A 135 24.45 7.54 10.18
N MET A 136 23.33 7.14 9.58
CA MET A 136 22.60 5.89 9.86
C MET A 136 22.28 5.08 8.60
N SER A 137 22.90 5.40 7.45
CA SER A 137 22.57 4.79 6.16
C SER A 137 23.81 4.65 5.30
N ASP A 138 24.03 3.46 4.75
CA ASP A 138 25.14 3.22 3.83
C ASP A 138 24.84 3.75 2.42
N ASN A 139 25.85 3.62 1.55
CA ASN A 139 25.71 3.77 0.10
C ASN A 139 24.56 2.92 -0.41
N ARG A 140 23.68 3.50 -1.22
CA ARG A 140 22.46 2.82 -1.67
C ARG A 140 21.91 3.42 -2.96
N LEU A 141 21.16 2.62 -3.70
CA LEU A 141 20.18 3.11 -4.66
C LEU A 141 18.86 3.35 -3.93
N GLU A 142 18.24 4.51 -4.12
CA GLU A 142 16.99 4.86 -3.46
C GLU A 142 16.00 5.47 -4.46
N GLY A 143 14.74 5.07 -4.33
CA GLY A 143 13.63 5.63 -5.08
C GLY A 143 12.45 5.84 -4.15
N THR A 144 11.87 7.05 -4.22
CA THR A 144 10.66 7.39 -3.47
C THR A 144 9.54 7.73 -4.45
N PHE A 145 8.42 7.01 -4.35
CA PHE A 145 7.29 7.18 -5.23
C PHE A 145 5.98 7.23 -4.45
N LYS A 146 5.06 8.05 -4.96
CA LYS A 146 3.72 8.26 -4.40
C LYS A 146 2.73 7.41 -5.18
N LEU A 147 1.98 6.59 -4.46
CA LEU A 147 0.92 5.76 -4.99
C LEU A 147 -0.40 6.24 -4.44
N THR A 148 -1.37 6.45 -5.32
CA THR A 148 -2.75 6.78 -4.94
C THR A 148 -3.61 5.55 -5.21
N PRO A 149 -3.96 4.76 -4.19
CA PRO A 149 -4.83 3.60 -4.36
C PRO A 149 -6.20 4.03 -4.89
N ALA A 150 -6.83 3.20 -5.72
CA ALA A 150 -8.20 3.45 -6.16
C ALA A 150 -9.18 3.28 -4.99
N LEU A 151 -10.32 3.97 -5.05
CA LEU A 151 -11.37 3.89 -4.02
C LEU A 151 -11.81 2.43 -3.83
N GLY A 152 -11.82 1.98 -2.56
CA GLY A 152 -12.18 0.61 -2.19
C GLY A 152 -11.03 -0.40 -2.19
N GLN A 153 -9.83 -0.03 -2.67
CA GLN A 153 -8.66 -0.89 -2.56
C GLN A 153 -8.17 -0.97 -1.12
N GLN A 154 -7.97 -2.19 -0.61
CA GLN A 154 -7.45 -2.41 0.73
C GLN A 154 -5.95 -2.72 0.73
N LYS A 155 -5.41 -3.20 -0.39
CA LYS A 155 -4.02 -3.64 -0.54
C LYS A 155 -3.49 -3.31 -1.93
N LEU A 156 -2.20 -3.02 -1.99
CA LEU A 156 -1.39 -2.98 -3.21
C LEU A 156 -0.28 -4.00 -3.11
N TYR A 157 0.17 -4.50 -4.24
CA TYR A 157 1.25 -5.47 -4.32
C TYR A 157 2.42 -4.84 -5.08
N LEU A 158 3.63 -5.02 -4.56
CA LEU A 158 4.86 -4.51 -5.17
C LEU A 158 5.78 -5.69 -5.43
N LEU A 159 6.11 -5.91 -6.70
CA LEU A 159 7.09 -6.89 -7.12
C LEU A 159 8.39 -6.16 -7.46
N VAL A 160 9.45 -6.48 -6.73
CA VAL A 160 10.78 -5.92 -6.93
C VAL A 160 11.69 -6.99 -7.54
N PHE A 161 12.29 -6.68 -8.68
CA PHE A 161 13.15 -7.60 -9.42
C PHE A 161 14.26 -6.85 -10.17
N THR A 162 15.21 -7.56 -10.76
CA THR A 162 16.20 -6.98 -11.66
C THR A 162 16.16 -7.70 -13.01
N THR A 163 16.73 -7.08 -14.04
CA THR A 163 16.75 -7.64 -15.40
C THR A 163 18.17 -7.92 -15.88
N SER A 164 18.29 -8.72 -16.95
CA SER A 164 19.58 -8.96 -17.61
C SER A 164 20.23 -7.68 -18.12
N ASN A 165 19.45 -6.69 -18.54
CA ASN A 165 19.99 -5.41 -18.99
C ASN A 165 20.53 -4.58 -17.83
N ASP A 166 19.84 -4.57 -16.70
CA ASP A 166 20.24 -3.80 -15.52
C ASP A 166 21.51 -4.33 -14.87
N THR A 167 21.68 -5.65 -14.80
CA THR A 167 22.89 -6.28 -14.23
C THR A 167 24.16 -6.02 -15.03
N LYS A 168 24.04 -5.60 -16.30
CA LYS A 168 25.19 -5.19 -17.13
C LYS A 168 25.58 -3.73 -16.90
N GLN A 169 24.71 -2.95 -16.26
CA GLN A 169 24.98 -1.55 -15.93
C GLN A 169 25.81 -1.43 -14.65
N THR A 170 26.30 -0.23 -14.41
CA THR A 170 27.10 0.11 -13.22
C THR A 170 26.65 1.45 -12.66
N THR A 171 26.80 1.62 -11.36
CA THR A 171 26.53 2.89 -10.67
C THR A 171 27.85 3.50 -10.21
N THR A 172 28.10 4.75 -10.56
CA THR A 172 29.25 5.50 -10.02
C THR A 172 28.87 6.05 -8.65
N MET A 173 29.72 5.81 -7.65
CA MET A 173 29.53 6.26 -6.27
C MET A 173 30.50 7.38 -5.95
N VAL A 174 30.14 8.26 -5.01
CA VAL A 174 31.06 9.32 -4.58
C VAL A 174 32.17 8.74 -3.72
N ASP A 175 33.43 9.09 -4.03
CA ASP A 175 34.57 8.66 -3.23
C ASP A 175 34.51 9.22 -1.79
N PRO A 176 34.78 8.40 -0.76
CA PRO A 176 34.75 8.85 0.64
C PRO A 176 35.64 10.07 0.93
N ALA A 177 36.80 10.20 0.28
CA ALA A 177 37.68 11.34 0.49
C ALA A 177 37.13 12.62 -0.13
N LYS A 178 36.41 12.52 -1.27
CA LYS A 178 35.68 13.66 -1.84
C LYS A 178 34.52 14.08 -0.94
N ALA A 179 33.73 13.11 -0.45
CA ALA A 179 32.62 13.38 0.46
C ALA A 179 33.10 14.05 1.76
N TYR A 180 34.22 13.58 2.33
CA TYR A 180 34.84 14.17 3.52
C TYR A 180 35.36 15.59 3.27
N ALA A 181 36.06 15.82 2.16
CA ALA A 181 36.55 17.15 1.81
C ALA A 181 35.39 18.15 1.64
N LYS A 182 34.33 17.75 0.93
CA LYS A 182 33.10 18.53 0.76
C LYS A 182 32.42 18.84 2.10
N GLY A 183 32.32 17.85 3.00
CA GLY A 183 31.73 18.02 4.33
C GLY A 183 32.50 18.98 5.24
N ASN A 184 33.83 19.02 5.11
CA ASN A 184 34.71 19.87 5.92
C ASN A 184 34.99 21.25 5.29
N GLY A 185 34.45 21.53 4.10
CA GLY A 185 34.72 22.77 3.36
C GLY A 185 36.15 22.85 2.79
N ASN A 186 36.83 21.72 2.67
CA ASN A 186 38.15 21.62 2.07
C ASN A 186 38.04 21.54 0.53
N ALA A 187 39.16 21.77 -0.16
CA ALA A 187 39.25 21.52 -1.59
C ALA A 187 39.00 20.03 -1.89
N ILE A 188 38.11 19.75 -2.84
CA ILE A 188 37.76 18.38 -3.25
C ILE A 188 38.95 17.77 -4.01
N PRO A 189 39.50 16.62 -3.58
CA PRO A 189 40.60 15.96 -4.28
C PRO A 189 40.19 15.48 -5.68
N ASP A 190 41.13 15.57 -6.64
CA ASP A 190 40.97 15.03 -7.98
C ASP A 190 41.36 13.55 -8.01
N ILE A 191 40.46 12.70 -7.55
CA ILE A 191 40.61 11.23 -7.52
C ILE A 191 39.43 10.58 -8.27
N PRO A 192 39.61 9.44 -8.95
CA PRO A 192 38.50 8.73 -9.58
C PRO A 192 37.48 8.23 -8.56
N ASP A 193 36.20 8.29 -8.93
CA ASP A 193 35.10 7.80 -8.10
C ASP A 193 34.95 6.27 -8.19
N PRO A 194 34.66 5.58 -7.07
CA PRO A 194 34.47 4.14 -7.07
C PRO A 194 33.21 3.74 -7.86
N ILE A 195 33.31 2.65 -8.61
CA ILE A 195 32.20 2.12 -9.41
C ILE A 195 31.63 0.88 -8.72
N ALA A 196 30.31 0.81 -8.60
CA ALA A 196 29.57 -0.35 -8.15
C ALA A 196 28.98 -1.13 -9.33
N THR A 197 29.19 -2.44 -9.35
CA THR A 197 28.60 -3.36 -10.33
C THR A 197 27.20 -3.78 -9.91
N HIS A 198 26.30 -3.98 -10.88
CA HIS A 198 24.96 -4.45 -10.56
C HIS A 198 24.92 -5.98 -10.38
N GLY A 199 24.34 -6.44 -9.28
CA GLY A 199 24.22 -7.85 -8.93
C GLY A 199 22.79 -8.38 -9.04
N THR A 200 22.65 -9.70 -9.11
CA THR A 200 21.33 -10.39 -9.09
C THR A 200 20.74 -10.53 -7.70
N THR A 201 21.53 -10.30 -6.65
CA THR A 201 21.11 -10.34 -5.26
C THR A 201 21.58 -9.08 -4.53
N GLY A 202 20.94 -8.79 -3.39
CA GLY A 202 21.26 -7.64 -2.55
C GLY A 202 20.30 -7.53 -1.37
N THR A 203 20.50 -6.50 -0.55
CA THR A 203 19.63 -6.20 0.59
C THR A 203 18.69 -5.05 0.25
N LEU A 204 17.40 -5.33 0.24
CA LEU A 204 16.34 -4.36 0.01
C LEU A 204 15.74 -3.89 1.34
N LYS A 205 15.41 -2.61 1.41
CA LYS A 205 14.65 -2.02 2.51
C LYS A 205 13.47 -1.24 1.95
N LEU A 206 12.26 -1.65 2.29
CA LEU A 206 11.01 -1.03 1.87
C LEU A 206 10.36 -0.32 3.06
N ARG A 207 9.97 0.94 2.86
CA ARG A 207 9.13 1.71 3.80
C ARG A 207 7.89 2.19 3.08
N ALA A 208 6.73 1.89 3.65
CA ALA A 208 5.47 2.49 3.24
C ALA A 208 5.00 3.48 4.31
N LYS A 209 4.67 4.71 3.92
CA LYS A 209 4.08 5.72 4.79
C LYS A 209 2.75 6.16 4.20
N THR A 210 1.72 6.30 5.03
CA THR A 210 0.46 6.92 4.62
C THR A 210 0.53 8.41 4.89
N SER A 211 0.08 9.23 3.94
CA SER A 211 -0.23 10.63 4.23
C SER A 211 -1.63 10.72 4.82
N SER A 212 -1.83 10.11 5.99
CA SER A 212 -3.04 10.31 6.78
C SER A 212 -2.92 11.69 7.41
N GLY A 213 -3.61 12.69 6.86
CA GLY A 213 -3.67 14.02 7.46
C GLY A 213 -4.10 13.88 8.92
N SER A 214 -3.20 14.15 9.86
CA SER A 214 -3.47 14.17 11.28
C SER A 214 -4.54 15.23 11.56
N SER A 215 -5.81 14.87 11.53
CA SER A 215 -6.85 15.76 12.00
C SER A 215 -6.92 15.61 13.52
N ILE A 216 -6.27 16.52 14.24
CA ILE A 216 -6.50 16.69 15.67
C ILE A 216 -7.89 17.34 15.79
N LEU A 217 -8.85 16.62 16.34
CA LEU A 217 -10.09 17.24 16.79
C LEU A 217 -9.77 18.15 17.97
N VAL A 218 -9.63 19.44 17.71
CA VAL A 218 -9.57 20.47 18.76
C VAL A 218 -10.99 20.70 19.25
N GLY A 219 -11.39 19.93 20.26
CA GLY A 219 -12.59 20.16 21.06
C GLY A 219 -12.22 20.18 22.54
N PRO A 220 -13.04 20.78 23.43
CA PRO A 220 -12.75 20.80 24.86
C PRO A 220 -12.68 19.35 25.38
N LEU A 221 -11.45 18.86 25.61
CA LEU A 221 -11.13 17.49 25.99
C LEU A 221 -11.28 17.22 27.50
N PHE A 222 -11.77 18.20 28.23
CA PHE A 222 -12.19 18.07 29.61
C PHE A 222 -13.50 18.83 29.73
N GLY A 223 -14.51 18.18 30.32
CA GLY A 223 -15.74 18.86 30.68
C GLY A 223 -15.40 20.09 31.50
N SER A 224 -15.54 21.26 30.90
CA SER A 224 -15.56 22.51 31.62
C SER A 224 -16.86 22.54 32.42
N SER A 225 -16.83 22.04 33.65
CA SER A 225 -17.73 22.50 34.70
C SER A 225 -17.32 23.93 35.08
N GLY A 226 -17.52 24.86 34.14
CA GLY A 226 -17.53 26.29 34.40
C GLY A 226 -18.99 26.73 34.55
N PRO A 227 -19.38 27.42 35.64
CA PRO A 227 -20.76 27.84 35.84
C PRO A 227 -21.16 28.85 34.77
N ASP A 228 -22.34 28.64 34.18
CA ASP A 228 -22.98 29.56 33.23
C ASP A 228 -23.09 30.97 33.84
N PRO A 229 -22.79 32.04 33.08
CA PRO A 229 -23.09 33.39 33.54
C PRO A 229 -24.61 33.58 33.63
N VAL A 230 -25.09 33.67 34.87
CA VAL A 230 -26.48 33.99 35.22
C VAL A 230 -26.86 35.37 34.71
N THR A 231 -27.86 35.43 33.83
CA THR A 231 -28.56 36.66 33.45
C THR A 231 -29.70 36.89 34.45
N VAL A 232 -29.62 37.98 35.22
CA VAL A 232 -30.62 38.35 36.22
C VAL A 232 -31.49 39.50 35.70
N GLY A 233 -32.80 39.26 35.59
CA GLY A 233 -33.87 40.27 35.59
C GLY A 233 -34.31 40.83 34.23
N ASN A 234 -35.50 40.47 33.75
CA ASN A 234 -36.72 41.29 33.94
C ASN A 234 -37.97 40.67 33.27
N THR A 235 -38.96 40.36 34.12
CA THR A 235 -40.42 40.58 33.97
C THR A 235 -41.10 40.41 32.60
N ALA A 236 -41.88 39.34 32.44
CA ALA A 236 -43.36 39.39 32.42
C ALA A 236 -43.99 38.00 32.14
N ALA A 237 -44.90 37.57 33.01
CA ALA A 237 -45.92 36.54 32.78
C ALA A 237 -47.17 37.18 32.10
N PRO A 238 -48.30 36.49 31.77
CA PRO A 238 -48.66 35.09 32.02
C PRO A 238 -49.45 34.33 30.92
N ALA A 239 -49.52 33.00 31.11
CA ALA A 239 -50.64 32.06 30.94
C ALA A 239 -51.62 32.07 29.74
N SER A 240 -51.78 30.89 29.13
CA SER A 240 -53.06 30.15 28.97
C SER A 240 -52.71 28.73 28.48
N THR A 241 -52.86 27.68 29.30
CA THR A 241 -54.05 26.80 29.47
C THR A 241 -54.64 26.22 28.19
N TYR A 242 -55.09 24.96 28.33
CA TYR A 242 -55.79 24.05 27.39
C TYR A 242 -54.89 23.21 26.48
N ALA A 243 -55.19 21.96 26.15
CA ALA A 243 -55.92 20.83 26.73
C ALA A 243 -55.73 19.71 25.67
N ALA A 244 -55.65 18.44 26.08
CA ALA A 244 -55.70 17.32 25.15
C ALA A 244 -57.01 17.34 24.33
N PRO A 245 -57.04 16.73 23.13
CA PRO A 245 -57.51 15.34 23.06
C PRO A 245 -56.91 14.47 21.93
N ALA A 246 -56.97 13.14 22.10
CA ALA A 246 -57.08 12.13 21.02
C ALA A 246 -58.58 11.88 20.73
N PRO A 247 -59.08 11.07 19.74
CA PRO A 247 -58.41 10.07 18.88
C PRO A 247 -59.00 9.91 17.43
N ALA A 248 -58.60 8.81 16.76
CA ALA A 248 -59.32 8.01 15.73
C ALA A 248 -59.41 8.54 14.29
N ALA A 249 -59.53 7.75 13.21
CA ALA A 249 -59.21 6.36 12.83
C ALA A 249 -59.66 6.22 11.35
N THR A 250 -59.35 5.07 10.74
CA THR A 250 -59.93 4.48 9.51
C THR A 250 -59.35 4.93 8.16
N TYR A 251 -59.23 4.10 7.11
CA TYR A 251 -59.10 2.65 6.82
C TYR A 251 -59.14 2.60 5.27
N THR A 252 -58.34 1.76 4.60
CA THR A 252 -58.84 0.78 3.59
C THR A 252 -57.67 -0.04 3.02
N ALA A 253 -57.77 -1.36 3.20
CA ALA A 253 -57.11 -2.39 2.40
C ALA A 253 -57.88 -2.62 1.07
N PRO A 254 -57.37 -3.46 0.16
CA PRO A 254 -57.92 -4.83 0.16
C PRO A 254 -56.92 -5.98 -0.03
N VAL A 255 -57.41 -7.12 0.43
CA VAL A 255 -57.07 -8.56 0.30
C VAL A 255 -56.80 -9.04 -1.15
N GLY A 256 -56.14 -10.16 -1.47
CA GLY A 256 -55.53 -11.24 -0.68
C GLY A 256 -54.93 -12.38 -1.53
N ALA A 257 -54.16 -13.23 -0.84
CA ALA A 257 -53.92 -14.69 -0.91
C ALA A 257 -53.46 -15.49 -2.17
N THR A 258 -52.54 -16.44 -1.86
CA THR A 258 -52.14 -17.72 -2.50
C THR A 258 -51.03 -17.67 -3.57
N ALA A 259 -50.11 -18.63 -3.75
CA ALA A 259 -49.44 -19.67 -2.94
C ALA A 259 -48.29 -20.28 -3.80
N ALA A 260 -47.17 -20.68 -3.17
CA ALA A 260 -46.19 -21.75 -3.51
C ALA A 260 -45.27 -21.69 -4.77
N ALA A 261 -43.94 -21.81 -4.50
CA ALA A 261 -42.88 -22.65 -5.13
C ALA A 261 -41.51 -21.91 -5.14
N ALA A 262 -40.63 -22.12 -4.16
CA ALA A 262 -39.57 -23.14 -4.08
C ALA A 262 -38.21 -22.75 -4.75
N ALA A 263 -37.28 -22.27 -3.90
CA ALA A 263 -35.86 -22.64 -3.71
C ALA A 263 -34.87 -22.71 -4.91
N PRO A 264 -33.53 -22.52 -4.70
CA PRO A 264 -32.80 -22.71 -3.43
C PRO A 264 -31.84 -21.59 -3.00
N ALA A 265 -31.96 -21.21 -1.73
CA ALA A 265 -30.86 -20.68 -0.93
C ALA A 265 -30.24 -21.83 -0.14
N GLU A 266 -28.93 -21.95 -0.18
CA GLU A 266 -28.17 -23.00 0.50
C GLU A 266 -28.25 -22.86 2.03
N LYS A 267 -28.32 -24.04 2.66
CA LYS A 267 -28.38 -24.29 4.10
C LYS A 267 -27.25 -23.59 4.87
N SER A 268 -27.61 -22.81 5.88
CA SER A 268 -26.80 -22.68 7.10
C SER A 268 -27.44 -23.57 8.16
N GLU A 269 -26.78 -24.69 8.45
CA GLU A 269 -27.15 -25.58 9.54
C GLU A 269 -27.10 -24.84 10.88
N PRO A 270 -28.02 -25.12 11.82
CA PRO A 270 -28.04 -24.50 13.13
C PRO A 270 -26.76 -24.91 13.89
N ILE A 271 -26.01 -23.93 14.34
CA ILE A 271 -24.80 -24.14 15.13
C ILE A 271 -25.21 -24.80 16.45
N LEU A 272 -24.43 -25.79 16.91
CA LEU A 272 -24.63 -26.55 18.15
C LEU A 272 -25.13 -25.64 19.30
N ASN A 273 -26.22 -26.05 19.97
CA ASN A 273 -26.73 -25.41 21.20
C ASN A 273 -25.63 -25.11 22.23
N ASP A 274 -24.57 -25.95 22.23
CA ASP A 274 -23.39 -25.80 23.09
C ASP A 274 -22.66 -24.46 22.86
N THR A 275 -22.63 -23.98 21.62
CA THR A 275 -22.00 -22.70 21.24
C THR A 275 -22.80 -21.51 21.77
N GLU A 276 -24.12 -21.57 21.68
CA GLU A 276 -25.02 -20.51 22.17
C GLU A 276 -24.96 -20.38 23.70
N SER A 277 -24.89 -21.50 24.42
CA SER A 277 -24.73 -21.50 25.87
C SER A 277 -23.41 -20.84 26.31
N TYR A 278 -22.31 -21.11 25.59
CA TYR A 278 -20.99 -20.55 25.85
C TYR A 278 -21.00 -19.02 25.75
N TYR A 279 -21.54 -18.48 24.66
CA TYR A 279 -21.62 -17.03 24.47
C TYR A 279 -22.53 -16.37 25.50
N ASN A 280 -23.68 -16.97 25.83
CA ASN A 280 -24.58 -16.46 26.85
C ASN A 280 -23.91 -16.38 28.24
N GLN A 281 -23.12 -17.39 28.60
CA GLN A 281 -22.38 -17.39 29.87
C GLN A 281 -21.25 -16.36 29.87
N ALA A 282 -20.50 -16.24 28.77
CA ALA A 282 -19.40 -15.28 28.65
C ALA A 282 -19.90 -13.83 28.68
N ILE A 283 -21.06 -13.54 28.04
CA ILE A 283 -21.73 -12.23 28.08
C ILE A 283 -22.14 -11.89 29.52
N LYS A 284 -22.80 -12.82 30.23
CA LYS A 284 -23.18 -12.62 31.64
C LYS A 284 -21.97 -12.29 32.50
N GLN A 285 -20.90 -13.08 32.41
CA GLN A 285 -19.68 -12.86 33.20
C GLN A 285 -18.99 -11.52 32.90
N ALA A 286 -18.97 -11.10 31.63
CA ALA A 286 -18.38 -9.82 31.25
C ALA A 286 -19.18 -8.64 31.82
N VAL A 287 -20.52 -8.71 31.74
CA VAL A 287 -21.39 -7.71 32.36
C VAL A 287 -21.25 -7.74 33.88
N ASP A 288 -21.15 -8.93 34.50
CA ASP A 288 -20.92 -9.13 35.94
C ASP A 288 -19.59 -8.54 36.42
N LYS A 289 -18.59 -8.46 35.55
CA LYS A 289 -17.31 -7.80 35.83
C LYS A 289 -17.29 -6.30 35.54
N GLY A 290 -18.35 -5.74 34.95
CA GLY A 290 -18.41 -4.34 34.52
C GLY A 290 -17.71 -4.09 33.18
N ASP A 291 -17.22 -5.14 32.51
CA ASP A 291 -16.54 -5.08 31.22
C ASP A 291 -17.56 -5.03 30.07
N VAL A 292 -18.28 -3.91 29.97
CA VAL A 292 -19.34 -3.72 28.95
C VAL A 292 -18.79 -3.85 27.53
N ASP A 293 -17.58 -3.34 27.27
CA ASP A 293 -16.92 -3.44 25.96
C ASP A 293 -16.65 -4.90 25.54
N LYS A 294 -16.27 -5.74 26.51
CA LYS A 294 -16.04 -7.17 26.26
C LYS A 294 -17.35 -7.90 26.02
N ALA A 295 -18.40 -7.56 26.77
CA ALA A 295 -19.73 -8.10 26.59
C ALA A 295 -20.32 -7.76 25.20
N LEU A 296 -20.10 -6.53 24.70
CA LEU A 296 -20.52 -6.11 23.36
C LEU A 296 -19.77 -6.85 22.25
N LYS A 297 -18.47 -7.08 22.41
CA LYS A 297 -17.69 -7.89 21.44
C LYS A 297 -18.20 -9.34 21.37
N LEU A 298 -18.47 -9.95 22.52
CA LEU A 298 -19.02 -11.31 22.60
C LEU A 298 -20.44 -11.41 22.02
N LEU A 299 -21.26 -10.38 22.21
CA LEU A 299 -22.59 -10.28 21.61
C LEU A 299 -22.51 -10.26 20.07
N ASN A 300 -21.71 -9.35 19.51
CA ASN A 300 -21.58 -9.22 18.06
C ASN A 300 -21.03 -10.50 17.41
N GLU A 301 -20.11 -11.17 18.10
CA GLU A 301 -19.56 -12.45 17.67
C GLU A 301 -20.61 -13.57 17.69
N ALA A 302 -21.42 -13.64 18.75
CA ALA A 302 -22.52 -14.59 18.84
C ALA A 302 -23.60 -14.35 17.77
N GLU A 303 -23.94 -13.09 17.47
CA GLU A 303 -24.89 -12.75 16.42
C GLU A 303 -24.35 -13.04 15.02
N ARG A 304 -23.05 -12.81 14.79
CA ARG A 304 -22.36 -13.21 13.55
C ARG A 304 -22.40 -14.73 13.34
N LEU A 305 -22.41 -15.48 14.43
CA LEU A 305 -22.59 -16.93 14.46
C LEU A 305 -24.08 -17.34 14.52
N GLY A 306 -25.02 -16.42 14.29
CA GLY A 306 -26.44 -16.73 14.19
C GLY A 306 -27.15 -17.02 15.52
N SER A 307 -26.55 -16.68 16.67
CA SER A 307 -27.23 -16.78 17.97
C SER A 307 -28.42 -15.83 18.03
N THR A 308 -29.57 -16.35 18.44
CA THR A 308 -30.80 -15.56 18.59
C THR A 308 -31.03 -15.13 20.05
N SER A 309 -30.36 -15.76 21.02
CA SER A 309 -30.52 -15.45 22.45
C SER A 309 -29.47 -14.48 23.02
N ALA A 310 -28.32 -14.30 22.37
CA ALA A 310 -27.20 -13.48 22.89
C ALA A 310 -27.61 -12.03 23.22
N ARG A 311 -28.40 -11.39 22.34
CA ARG A 311 -28.90 -10.01 22.55
C ARG A 311 -29.80 -9.90 23.77
N LYS A 312 -30.72 -10.86 23.93
CA LYS A 312 -31.63 -10.91 25.07
C LYS A 312 -30.86 -11.10 26.37
N THR A 313 -29.85 -11.97 26.36
CA THR A 313 -28.96 -12.21 27.50
C THR A 313 -28.22 -10.93 27.90
N PHE A 314 -27.58 -10.24 26.96
CA PHE A 314 -26.89 -8.96 27.22
C PHE A 314 -27.82 -7.92 27.88
N ILE A 315 -29.01 -7.69 27.30
CA ILE A 315 -29.97 -6.71 27.82
C ILE A 315 -30.41 -7.08 29.25
N SER A 316 -30.66 -8.37 29.51
CA SER A 316 -31.06 -8.82 30.86
C SER A 316 -29.95 -8.64 31.89
N SER A 317 -28.69 -8.89 31.53
CA SER A 317 -27.55 -8.75 32.42
C SER A 317 -27.22 -7.29 32.75
N VAL A 318 -27.35 -6.39 31.78
CA VAL A 318 -27.11 -4.96 32.01
C VAL A 318 -28.23 -4.33 32.84
N LYS A 319 -29.48 -4.76 32.61
CA LYS A 319 -30.65 -4.27 33.37
C LYS A 319 -30.64 -4.73 34.84
N GLY A 320 -30.04 -5.88 35.16
CA GLY A 320 -29.93 -6.39 36.53
C GLY A 320 -28.88 -5.70 37.42
N LYS A 321 -28.12 -4.73 36.87
CA LYS A 321 -27.03 -4.03 37.55
C LYS A 321 -27.31 -2.56 37.89
N GLY A 322 -28.52 -2.08 37.57
CA GLY A 322 -29.01 -0.75 37.96
C GLY A 322 -29.77 -0.77 39.26
#